data_AF-A0A7C3X1L0-F1
#
_entry.id   AF-A0A7C3X1L0-F1
#
_cell.length_a   1.000
_cell.length_b   1.000
_cell.length_c   1.000
_cell.angle_alpha   90.00
_cell.angle_beta   90.00
_cell.angle_gamma   90.00
#
_symmetry.space_group_name_H-M   'P 1'
#
loop_
_entity.id
_entity.type
_entity.pdbx_description
1 polymer ?
#
loop_
_entity_poly.entity_id
_entity_poly.type
_entity_poly.pdbx_seq_one_letter_code
_entity_poly.pdbx_strand_id
1 'polypeptide(L)'
;MSYRNKRYVKISIIIYISVIKKDTTFKTINFFYDKITSNRLIITKYFNIELINLYYISSIMKINHPKIKVLILWGIVLCSFTGFWIGHVYISNYQTFVAPQNYLVRAKHYLQEGQKEKALQEIEWGMNTFRPVSSETLAFLMKIKKDNLEENKYNELEKKYQITMLLEKCNSSENIQLDTQILDTCEISFPSLSKSTQSSVFSLWKLLTRRTLKCMQGINLSGNQILNFLYYSGGIFCGNSNIGNTGITVDDDLLIVSEGSAEGSGAQIWFQGKNYAGNRRGFYVFILTPPPCKVFRADRFDIWESRNEAIKMEQFLEEVPEGYIGAFAVADEATENMTDTLEQILLRFGFSKQTYDRNELKLFGYGYAFAGIGVKGVKEGTAVQNWAKYDPSKKSIPIAVVGILKGGEKK
;
A
#
# COMPACT_ATOMS: atom_id res chain seq x y z
N MET A 1 6.28 -13.51 18.81
CA MET A 1 5.73 -12.26 19.38
C MET A 1 4.23 -12.19 19.09
N SER A 2 3.43 -11.50 19.91
CA SER A 2 1.96 -11.42 19.76
C SER A 2 1.50 -9.97 19.66
N TYR A 3 0.95 -9.58 18.51
CA TYR A 3 0.39 -8.25 18.28
C TYR A 3 -1.11 -8.32 17.90
N ARG A 4 -1.96 -8.61 18.88
CA ARG A 4 -3.40 -8.30 18.80
C ARG A 4 -3.64 -6.89 19.33
N ASN A 5 -3.57 -5.88 18.46
CA ASN A 5 -3.87 -4.49 18.82
C ASN A 5 -5.10 -3.95 18.08
N LYS A 6 -6.27 -4.56 18.34
CA LYS A 6 -7.57 -3.96 17.97
C LYS A 6 -7.79 -2.72 18.85
N ARG A 7 -7.42 -1.54 18.35
CA ARG A 7 -7.65 -0.26 19.03
C ARG A 7 -9.14 0.11 18.97
N TYR A 8 -9.89 -0.25 20.01
CA TYR A 8 -11.26 0.22 20.21
C TYR A 8 -11.26 1.70 20.59
N VAL A 9 -12.10 2.52 19.93
CA VAL A 9 -12.30 3.93 20.31
C VAL A 9 -13.20 3.96 21.55
N LYS A 10 -12.59 4.18 22.72
CA LYS A 10 -13.26 4.26 24.02
C LYS A 10 -13.88 5.65 24.22
N ILE A 11 -15.15 5.80 23.85
CA ILE A 11 -15.93 7.00 24.15
C ILE A 11 -16.44 6.89 25.60
N SER A 12 -15.89 7.70 26.49
CA SER A 12 -16.29 7.74 27.90
C SER A 12 -17.38 8.79 28.13
N ILE A 13 -18.64 8.36 28.30
CA ILE A 13 -19.74 9.24 28.70
C ILE A 13 -19.82 9.23 30.24
N ILE A 14 -19.44 10.34 30.88
CA ILE A 14 -19.52 10.48 32.34
C ILE A 14 -20.89 11.05 32.72
N ILE A 15 -21.79 10.20 33.21
CA ILE A 15 -23.14 10.60 33.63
C ILE A 15 -23.16 10.84 35.15
N TYR A 16 -23.11 12.10 35.57
CA TYR A 16 -23.27 12.48 36.98
C TYR A 16 -24.75 12.43 37.41
N ILE A 17 -25.17 11.33 38.05
CA ILE A 17 -26.53 11.22 38.63
C ILE A 17 -26.50 11.69 40.10
N SER A 18 -26.78 12.98 40.33
CA SER A 18 -26.99 13.51 41.67
C SER A 18 -28.39 13.19 42.17
N VAL A 19 -28.50 12.27 43.13
CA VAL A 19 -29.76 11.98 43.84
C VAL A 19 -29.73 12.70 45.19
N ILE A 20 -30.27 13.93 45.22
CA ILE A 20 -30.46 14.68 46.47
C ILE A 20 -31.61 14.04 47.26
N LYS A 21 -31.29 13.04 48.08
CA LYS A 21 -32.17 12.64 49.18
C LYS A 21 -32.10 13.73 50.26
N LYS A 22 -33.24 14.14 50.79
CA LYS A 22 -33.36 15.32 51.67
C LYS A 22 -32.90 15.06 53.12
N ASP A 23 -31.88 14.21 53.31
CA ASP A 23 -31.07 14.09 54.52
C ASP A 23 -29.74 13.39 54.19
N THR A 24 -28.72 13.68 54.99
CA THR A 24 -27.28 13.45 54.75
C THR A 24 -26.86 12.07 54.20
N THR A 25 -26.34 12.02 52.97
CA THR A 25 -24.98 11.53 52.62
C THR A 25 -24.75 11.53 51.10
N PHE A 26 -23.59 12.03 50.64
CA PHE A 26 -23.18 11.89 49.23
C PHE A 26 -22.58 10.50 48.98
N LYS A 27 -23.17 9.74 48.04
CA LYS A 27 -22.55 8.53 47.45
C LYS A 27 -22.24 8.75 45.98
N THR A 28 -20.97 9.07 45.69
CA THR A 28 -20.46 9.23 44.32
C THR A 28 -20.23 7.86 43.69
N ILE A 29 -21.04 7.49 42.69
CA ILE A 29 -20.85 6.25 41.92
C ILE A 29 -19.93 6.54 40.74
N ASN A 30 -18.62 6.40 40.94
CA ASN A 30 -17.62 6.55 39.89
C ASN A 30 -17.38 5.21 39.17
N PHE A 31 -17.87 5.06 37.94
CA PHE A 31 -17.46 3.95 37.06
C PHE A 31 -16.09 4.23 36.43
N PHE A 32 -15.02 3.89 37.16
CA PHE A 32 -13.67 3.88 36.61
C PHE A 32 -13.38 2.60 35.83
N TYR A 33 -12.85 2.76 34.61
CA TYR A 33 -12.14 1.73 33.85
C TYR A 33 -10.89 2.39 33.26
N ASP A 34 -9.71 1.99 33.71
CA ASP A 34 -8.50 2.80 33.59
C ASP A 34 -7.78 2.69 32.22
N LYS A 35 -6.99 3.73 31.87
CA LYS A 35 -6.00 3.77 30.77
C LYS A 35 -6.55 3.46 29.35
N ILE A 36 -5.70 3.33 28.31
CA ILE A 36 -4.87 4.36 27.60
C ILE A 36 -4.70 3.83 26.12
N THR A 37 -4.04 4.40 25.09
CA THR A 37 -2.91 5.35 24.92
C THR A 37 -3.27 6.52 23.98
N SER A 38 -2.33 7.02 23.17
CA SER A 38 -2.37 8.30 22.42
C SER A 38 -2.96 8.23 20.99
N ASN A 39 -3.19 9.44 20.43
CA ASN A 39 -3.48 9.83 19.04
C ASN A 39 -4.94 9.80 18.55
N ARG A 40 -5.81 10.60 19.18
CA ARG A 40 -6.99 11.27 18.56
C ARG A 40 -7.45 12.46 19.43
N LEU A 41 -7.00 13.69 19.14
CA LEU A 41 -7.22 14.86 20.00
C LEU A 41 -8.49 15.70 19.67
N ILE A 42 -9.23 15.34 18.62
CA ILE A 42 -10.29 16.22 18.05
C ILE A 42 -11.69 15.91 18.61
N ILE A 43 -12.00 14.64 18.93
CA ILE A 43 -13.37 14.23 19.31
C ILE A 43 -13.71 14.64 20.75
N THR A 44 -12.75 14.62 21.67
CA THR A 44 -12.97 14.90 23.11
C THR A 44 -13.38 16.35 23.40
N LYS A 45 -13.14 17.30 22.48
CA LYS A 45 -13.32 18.73 22.73
C LYS A 45 -14.75 19.25 22.48
N TYR A 46 -15.63 18.43 21.90
CA TYR A 46 -17.00 18.83 21.49
C TYR A 46 -18.13 18.25 22.34
N PHE A 47 -17.84 17.39 23.32
CA PHE A 47 -18.85 16.78 24.20
C PHE A 47 -18.58 17.04 25.69
N ASN A 48 -18.20 18.27 26.02
CA ASN A 48 -18.66 18.85 27.27
C ASN A 48 -20.18 19.09 27.15
N ILE A 49 -20.95 18.01 27.33
CA ILE A 49 -22.26 18.15 27.93
C ILE A 49 -21.97 18.56 29.37
N GLU A 50 -21.93 19.88 29.61
CA GLU A 50 -22.41 20.36 30.90
C GLU A 50 -23.76 19.69 31.12
N LEU A 51 -23.95 18.96 32.22
CA LEU A 51 -25.24 18.35 32.48
C LEU A 51 -26.25 19.48 32.62
N ILE A 52 -27.03 19.71 31.56
CA ILE A 52 -28.17 20.63 31.52
C ILE A 52 -29.02 20.22 32.72
N ASN A 53 -28.94 21.02 33.77
CA ASN A 53 -28.98 20.49 35.12
C ASN A 53 -30.32 19.77 35.31
N LEU A 54 -30.31 18.43 35.40
CA LEU A 54 -31.54 17.64 35.29
C LEU A 54 -32.50 17.95 36.45
N TYR A 55 -31.95 18.47 37.55
CA TYR A 55 -32.66 19.09 38.65
C TYR A 55 -33.45 20.36 38.24
N TYR A 56 -32.88 21.20 37.39
CA TYR A 56 -33.48 22.43 36.85
C TYR A 56 -34.59 22.14 35.82
N ILE A 57 -34.41 21.14 34.96
CA ILE A 57 -35.51 20.63 34.12
C ILE A 57 -36.62 20.08 35.03
N SER A 58 -36.27 19.29 36.04
CA SER A 58 -37.23 18.75 37.01
C SER A 58 -37.95 19.84 37.81
N SER A 59 -37.32 20.98 38.13
CA SER A 59 -37.99 22.08 38.85
C SER A 59 -38.92 22.90 37.96
N ILE A 60 -38.57 23.12 36.69
CA ILE A 60 -39.41 23.80 35.69
C ILE A 60 -40.69 22.98 35.40
N MET A 61 -40.59 21.65 35.35
CA MET A 61 -41.74 20.79 35.07
C MET A 61 -42.70 20.69 36.27
N LYS A 62 -43.80 21.47 36.22
CA LYS A 62 -44.94 21.48 37.17
C LYS A 62 -45.80 20.19 37.16
N ILE A 63 -45.18 19.02 37.01
CA ILE A 63 -45.84 17.71 36.99
C ILE A 63 -45.77 17.10 38.39
N ASN A 64 -46.87 17.09 39.13
CA ASN A 64 -46.88 16.66 40.54
C ASN A 64 -46.68 15.13 40.73
N HIS A 65 -46.83 14.31 39.69
CA HIS A 65 -46.75 12.86 39.81
C HIS A 65 -45.31 12.33 39.57
N PRO A 66 -44.64 11.73 40.57
CA PRO A 66 -43.21 11.41 40.48
C PRO A 66 -42.86 10.37 39.42
N LYS A 67 -43.74 9.37 39.19
CA LYS A 67 -43.54 8.37 38.12
C LYS A 67 -43.48 9.02 36.73
N ILE A 68 -44.24 10.09 36.49
CA ILE A 68 -44.25 10.79 35.19
C ILE A 68 -42.95 11.59 35.01
N LYS A 69 -42.45 12.28 36.04
CA LYS A 69 -41.12 12.94 35.97
C LYS A 69 -40.00 11.95 35.61
N VAL A 70 -40.00 10.77 36.23
CA VAL A 70 -39.03 9.69 35.95
C VAL A 70 -39.16 9.18 34.52
N LEU A 71 -40.37 8.93 34.03
CA LEU A 71 -40.60 8.47 32.64
C LEU A 71 -40.15 9.51 31.61
N ILE A 72 -40.42 10.80 31.83
CA ILE A 72 -39.98 11.89 30.94
C ILE A 72 -38.45 11.99 30.94
N LEU A 73 -37.81 11.89 32.11
CA LEU A 73 -36.35 11.91 32.22
C LEU A 73 -35.70 10.76 31.44
N TRP A 74 -36.24 9.54 31.56
CA TRP A 74 -35.81 8.39 30.76
C TRP A 74 -36.08 8.58 29.26
N GLY A 75 -37.20 9.20 28.88
CA GLY A 75 -37.50 9.57 27.50
C GLY A 75 -36.46 10.50 26.91
N ILE A 76 -36.08 11.56 27.63
CA ILE A 76 -35.02 12.49 27.22
C ILE A 76 -33.69 11.74 27.04
N VAL A 77 -33.28 10.94 28.03
CA VAL A 77 -32.03 10.14 27.95
C VAL A 77 -32.05 9.17 26.76
N LEU A 78 -33.17 8.49 26.50
CA LEU A 78 -33.31 7.56 25.39
C LEU A 78 -33.26 8.28 24.03
N CYS A 79 -33.92 9.44 23.90
CA CYS A 79 -33.86 10.26 22.70
C CYS A 79 -32.44 10.81 22.46
N SER A 80 -31.75 11.31 23.50
CA SER A 80 -30.36 11.78 23.39
C SER A 80 -29.40 10.65 23.02
N PHE A 81 -29.55 9.46 23.61
CA PHE A 81 -28.74 8.28 23.26
C PHE A 81 -29.01 7.81 21.83
N THR A 82 -30.27 7.80 21.39
CA THR A 82 -30.66 7.45 20.02
C THR A 82 -30.08 8.44 19.01
N GLY A 83 -30.17 9.75 19.27
CA GLY A 83 -29.57 10.79 18.44
C GLY A 83 -28.05 10.69 18.36
N PHE A 84 -27.38 10.45 19.50
CA PHE A 84 -25.94 10.17 19.55
C PHE A 84 -25.57 8.92 18.75
N TRP A 85 -26.33 7.82 18.89
CA TRP A 85 -26.06 6.58 18.17
C TRP A 85 -26.22 6.73 16.65
N ILE A 86 -27.30 7.38 16.19
CA ILE A 86 -27.52 7.70 14.78
C ILE A 86 -26.39 8.58 14.25
N GLY A 87 -26.03 9.65 14.96
CA GLY A 87 -24.94 10.54 14.59
C GLY A 87 -23.58 9.83 14.55
N HIS A 88 -23.29 8.96 15.52
CA HIS A 88 -22.07 8.16 15.56
C HIS A 88 -22.02 7.14 14.41
N VAL A 89 -23.11 6.44 14.10
CA VAL A 89 -23.20 5.51 12.97
C VAL A 89 -23.01 6.27 11.65
N TYR A 90 -23.67 7.41 11.46
CA TYR A 90 -23.51 8.26 10.28
C TYR A 90 -22.06 8.74 10.11
N ILE A 91 -21.46 9.30 11.17
CA ILE A 91 -20.06 9.78 11.15
C ILE A 91 -19.08 8.62 10.93
N SER A 92 -19.31 7.45 11.52
CA SER A 92 -18.47 6.26 11.32
C SER A 92 -18.56 5.73 9.89
N ASN A 93 -19.76 5.69 9.32
CA ASN A 93 -19.98 5.27 7.93
C ASN A 93 -19.36 6.28 6.95
N TYR A 94 -19.52 7.58 7.20
CA TYR A 94 -18.90 8.64 6.41
C TYR A 94 -17.36 8.60 6.49
N GLN A 95 -16.78 8.51 7.70
CA GLN A 95 -15.33 8.32 7.88
C GLN A 95 -14.80 7.07 7.17
N THR A 96 -15.60 5.99 7.14
CA THR A 96 -15.26 4.78 6.39
C THR A 96 -15.31 5.03 4.88
N PHE A 97 -16.34 5.70 4.38
CA PHE A 97 -16.52 6.00 2.96
C PHE A 97 -15.41 6.91 2.39
N VAL A 98 -15.06 8.00 3.10
CA VAL A 98 -14.01 8.94 2.65
C VAL A 98 -12.58 8.42 2.86
N ALA A 99 -12.39 7.31 3.58
CA ALA A 99 -11.05 6.78 3.83
C ALA A 99 -10.37 6.34 2.52
N PRO A 100 -9.10 6.76 2.26
CA PRO A 100 -8.39 6.46 1.02
C PRO A 100 -8.51 5.01 0.52
N GLN A 101 -8.27 4.04 1.41
CA GLN A 101 -8.29 2.61 1.13
C GLN A 101 -9.66 2.06 0.67
N ASN A 102 -10.75 2.80 0.88
CA ASN A 102 -12.12 2.38 0.52
C ASN A 102 -12.58 2.94 -0.84
N TYR A 103 -11.63 3.27 -1.74
CA TYR A 103 -11.89 3.71 -3.12
C TYR A 103 -12.87 2.79 -3.87
N LEU A 104 -12.75 1.46 -3.71
CA LEU A 104 -13.65 0.49 -4.33
C LEU A 104 -15.10 0.61 -3.82
N VAL A 105 -15.30 1.06 -2.57
CA VAL A 105 -16.63 1.33 -2.01
C VAL A 105 -17.21 2.61 -2.63
N ARG A 106 -16.40 3.68 -2.73
CA ARG A 106 -16.81 4.93 -3.40
C ARG A 106 -17.14 4.71 -4.87
N ALA A 107 -16.32 3.94 -5.58
CA ALA A 107 -16.53 3.62 -6.99
C ALA A 107 -17.80 2.78 -7.22
N LYS A 108 -18.08 1.78 -6.36
CA LYS A 108 -19.35 1.03 -6.37
C LYS A 108 -20.55 1.94 -6.16
N HIS A 109 -20.47 2.87 -5.21
CA HIS A 109 -21.51 3.86 -4.94
C HIS A 109 -21.73 4.82 -6.13
N TYR A 110 -20.68 5.43 -6.68
CA TYR A 110 -20.80 6.29 -7.86
C TYR A 110 -21.37 5.54 -9.07
N LEU A 111 -21.04 4.26 -9.27
CA LEU A 111 -21.65 3.46 -10.33
C LEU A 111 -23.15 3.19 -10.08
N GLN A 112 -23.56 3.02 -8.82
CA GLN A 112 -24.99 2.91 -8.44
C GLN A 112 -25.75 4.23 -8.65
N GLU A 113 -25.10 5.38 -8.47
CA GLU A 113 -25.63 6.71 -8.80
C GLU A 113 -25.54 7.05 -10.30
N GLY A 114 -25.16 6.11 -11.17
CA GLY A 114 -25.00 6.31 -12.62
C GLY A 114 -23.76 7.12 -13.04
N GLN A 115 -22.92 7.56 -12.09
CA GLN A 115 -21.74 8.39 -12.31
C GLN A 115 -20.52 7.55 -12.76
N LYS A 116 -20.65 6.87 -13.91
CA LYS A 116 -19.68 5.91 -14.48
C LYS A 116 -18.24 6.47 -14.54
N GLU A 117 -18.08 7.74 -14.89
CA GLU A 117 -16.75 8.38 -14.99
C GLU A 117 -16.07 8.57 -13.63
N LYS A 118 -16.79 9.03 -12.59
CA LYS A 118 -16.23 9.14 -11.23
C LYS A 118 -15.91 7.78 -10.64
N ALA A 119 -16.77 6.79 -10.91
CA ALA A 119 -16.50 5.40 -10.53
C ALA A 119 -15.21 4.88 -11.18
N LEU A 120 -14.93 5.25 -12.43
CA LEU A 120 -13.68 4.92 -13.09
C LEU A 120 -12.47 5.67 -12.48
N GLN A 121 -12.59 6.98 -12.26
CA GLN A 121 -11.52 7.81 -11.68
C GLN A 121 -11.08 7.31 -10.29
N GLU A 122 -12.03 6.95 -9.42
CA GLU A 122 -11.73 6.35 -8.09
C GLU A 122 -10.99 5.01 -8.19
N ILE A 123 -11.31 4.18 -9.19
CA ILE A 123 -10.63 2.90 -9.42
C ILE A 123 -9.23 3.13 -9.98
N GLU A 124 -9.06 3.99 -10.97
CA GLU A 124 -7.75 4.26 -11.57
C GLU A 124 -6.81 4.99 -10.59
N TRP A 125 -7.34 5.89 -9.75
CA TRP A 125 -6.62 6.44 -8.61
C TRP A 125 -6.24 5.35 -7.60
N GLY A 126 -7.22 4.55 -7.16
CA GLY A 126 -7.01 3.47 -6.19
C GLY A 126 -5.99 2.42 -6.64
N MET A 127 -6.01 2.03 -7.91
CA MET A 127 -5.03 1.11 -8.51
C MET A 127 -3.62 1.71 -8.63
N ASN A 128 -3.51 3.04 -8.75
CA ASN A 128 -2.22 3.72 -8.75
C ASN A 128 -1.65 3.89 -7.35
N THR A 129 -2.49 4.12 -6.33
CA THR A 129 -2.08 4.34 -4.93
C THR A 129 -1.91 3.04 -4.13
N PHE A 130 -2.78 2.05 -4.33
CA PHE A 130 -2.82 0.81 -3.54
C PHE A 130 -2.41 -0.39 -4.40
N ARG A 131 -1.20 -0.90 -4.15
CA ARG A 131 -0.58 -2.01 -4.89
C ARG A 131 -0.21 -3.17 -3.94
N PRO A 132 -0.23 -4.44 -4.39
CA PRO A 132 -0.80 -4.89 -5.66
C PRO A 132 -2.31 -4.64 -5.71
N VAL A 133 -2.86 -4.53 -6.91
CA VAL A 133 -4.30 -4.39 -7.11
C VAL A 133 -4.98 -5.71 -6.74
N SER A 134 -6.15 -5.67 -6.08
CA SER A 134 -6.92 -6.89 -5.76
C SER A 134 -7.72 -7.41 -6.96
N SER A 135 -8.02 -8.71 -6.96
CA SER A 135 -8.85 -9.31 -8.02
C SER A 135 -10.24 -8.67 -8.08
N GLU A 136 -10.80 -8.30 -6.91
CA GLU A 136 -12.08 -7.60 -6.80
C GLU A 136 -12.08 -6.23 -7.51
N THR A 137 -11.00 -5.46 -7.38
CA THR A 137 -10.85 -4.16 -8.07
C THR A 137 -10.75 -4.36 -9.59
N LEU A 138 -10.01 -5.37 -10.05
CA LEU A 138 -9.88 -5.68 -11.48
C LEU A 138 -11.20 -6.18 -12.08
N ALA A 139 -11.91 -7.08 -11.42
CA ALA A 139 -13.24 -7.54 -11.84
C ALA A 139 -14.26 -6.39 -11.91
N PHE A 140 -14.20 -5.46 -10.97
CA PHE A 140 -15.06 -4.27 -10.98
C PHE A 140 -14.67 -3.29 -12.12
N LEU A 141 -13.38 -3.14 -12.41
CA LEU A 141 -12.91 -2.37 -13.57
C LEU A 141 -13.38 -3.00 -14.90
N MET A 142 -13.26 -4.33 -15.04
CA MET A 142 -13.79 -5.07 -16.20
C MET A 142 -15.29 -4.83 -16.37
N LYS A 143 -16.07 -4.89 -15.27
CA LYS A 143 -17.51 -4.59 -15.30
C LYS A 143 -17.82 -3.16 -15.75
N ILE A 144 -17.04 -2.15 -15.34
CA ILE A 144 -17.21 -0.77 -15.81
C ILE A 144 -16.85 -0.64 -17.29
N LYS A 145 -15.75 -1.26 -17.72
CA LYS A 145 -15.14 -1.03 -19.03
C LYS A 145 -15.62 -1.95 -20.16
N LYS A 146 -16.40 -3.00 -19.86
CA LYS A 146 -16.87 -4.02 -20.81
C LYS A 146 -17.36 -3.46 -22.15
N ASP A 147 -18.20 -2.42 -22.10
CA ASP A 147 -18.87 -1.87 -23.30
C ASP A 147 -18.08 -0.72 -23.97
N ASN A 148 -16.89 -0.41 -23.46
CA ASN A 148 -16.12 0.80 -23.79
C ASN A 148 -14.63 0.54 -24.14
N LEU A 149 -14.16 -0.71 -24.10
CA LEU A 149 -12.78 -1.06 -24.45
C LEU A 149 -12.66 -1.74 -25.81
N GLU A 150 -11.54 -1.47 -26.47
CA GLU A 150 -11.01 -2.35 -27.51
C GLU A 150 -10.73 -3.75 -26.93
N GLU A 151 -11.05 -4.79 -27.68
CA GLU A 151 -10.94 -6.19 -27.28
C GLU A 151 -9.57 -6.55 -26.69
N ASN A 152 -8.48 -6.11 -27.32
CA ASN A 152 -7.11 -6.30 -26.84
C ASN A 152 -6.91 -5.77 -25.40
N LYS A 153 -7.40 -4.56 -25.11
CA LYS A 153 -7.27 -3.92 -23.79
C LYS A 153 -8.16 -4.58 -22.73
N TYR A 154 -9.30 -5.17 -23.14
CA TYR A 154 -10.12 -5.99 -22.26
C TYR A 154 -9.40 -7.32 -21.93
N ASN A 155 -8.83 -7.98 -22.93
CA ASN A 155 -8.11 -9.25 -22.77
C ASN A 155 -6.88 -9.10 -21.85
N GLU A 156 -6.09 -8.04 -21.99
CA GLU A 156 -4.97 -7.76 -21.07
C GLU A 156 -5.42 -7.47 -19.62
N LEU A 157 -6.60 -6.86 -19.44
CA LEU A 157 -7.18 -6.64 -18.12
C LEU A 157 -7.69 -7.96 -17.51
N GLU A 158 -8.27 -8.85 -18.33
CA GLU A 158 -8.66 -10.19 -17.91
C GLU A 158 -7.47 -11.05 -17.47
N LYS A 159 -6.35 -11.05 -18.23
CA LYS A 159 -5.12 -11.74 -17.82
C LYS A 159 -4.59 -11.22 -16.48
N LYS A 160 -4.60 -9.90 -16.26
CA LYS A 160 -4.24 -9.28 -14.97
C LYS A 160 -5.16 -9.75 -13.84
N TYR A 161 -6.47 -9.82 -14.08
CA TYR A 161 -7.44 -10.36 -13.13
C TYR A 161 -7.16 -11.84 -12.80
N GLN A 162 -6.96 -12.69 -13.81
CA GLN A 162 -6.69 -14.13 -13.65
C GLN A 162 -5.39 -14.38 -12.86
N ILE A 163 -4.29 -13.70 -13.21
CA ILE A 163 -3.00 -13.80 -12.48
C ILE A 163 -3.11 -13.22 -11.05
N THR A 164 -3.92 -12.18 -10.83
CA THR A 164 -4.17 -11.65 -9.49
C THR A 164 -4.98 -12.62 -8.63
N MET A 165 -6.04 -13.25 -9.16
CA MET A 165 -6.77 -14.31 -8.45
C MET A 165 -5.87 -15.49 -8.08
N LEU A 166 -4.97 -15.87 -9.00
CA LEU A 166 -4.01 -16.96 -8.82
C LEU A 166 -3.04 -16.66 -7.67
N LEU A 167 -2.53 -15.42 -7.59
CA LEU A 167 -1.68 -14.94 -6.50
C LEU A 167 -2.43 -14.76 -5.17
N GLU A 168 -3.69 -14.32 -5.19
CA GLU A 168 -4.52 -14.27 -3.98
C GLU A 168 -4.77 -15.68 -3.43
N LYS A 169 -5.05 -16.66 -4.30
CA LYS A 169 -5.15 -18.08 -3.95
C LYS A 169 -3.84 -18.65 -3.40
N CYS A 170 -2.67 -18.29 -3.94
CA CYS A 170 -1.36 -18.74 -3.44
C CYS A 170 -1.14 -18.50 -1.94
N ASN A 171 -1.77 -17.47 -1.38
CA ASN A 171 -1.67 -17.14 0.04
C ASN A 171 -2.53 -18.03 0.95
N SER A 172 -3.24 -19.01 0.37
CA SER A 172 -4.26 -19.85 1.01
C SER A 172 -4.21 -21.34 0.64
N SER A 173 -3.54 -21.71 -0.47
CA SER A 173 -3.42 -23.08 -0.97
C SER A 173 -1.99 -23.39 -1.39
N GLU A 174 -1.52 -24.60 -1.10
CA GLU A 174 -0.17 -25.06 -1.43
C GLU A 174 -0.03 -25.54 -2.89
N ASN A 175 -1.13 -26.01 -3.50
CA ASN A 175 -1.17 -26.48 -4.89
C ASN A 175 -2.10 -25.59 -5.73
N ILE A 176 -1.59 -25.10 -6.86
CA ILE A 176 -2.34 -24.29 -7.83
C ILE A 176 -1.96 -24.70 -9.25
N GLN A 177 -2.96 -24.85 -10.10
CA GLN A 177 -2.78 -25.00 -11.54
C GLN A 177 -2.79 -23.60 -12.18
N LEU A 178 -1.71 -23.27 -12.89
CA LEU A 178 -1.62 -22.13 -13.79
C LEU A 178 -1.77 -22.65 -15.22
N ASP A 179 -2.77 -22.15 -15.94
CA ASP A 179 -2.78 -22.26 -17.39
C ASP A 179 -1.70 -21.33 -17.96
N THR A 180 -0.71 -21.91 -18.62
CA THR A 180 0.42 -21.16 -19.19
C THR A 180 0.05 -20.42 -20.47
N GLN A 181 -1.05 -20.77 -21.14
CA GLN A 181 -1.47 -20.13 -22.40
C GLN A 181 -1.86 -18.65 -22.19
N ILE A 182 -2.36 -18.32 -20.99
CA ILE A 182 -2.59 -16.95 -20.49
C ILE A 182 -1.32 -16.09 -20.63
N LEU A 183 -0.14 -16.70 -20.53
CA LEU A 183 1.17 -16.05 -20.55
C LEU A 183 1.88 -16.10 -21.91
N ASP A 184 1.28 -16.67 -22.97
CA ASP A 184 1.93 -16.79 -24.29
C ASP A 184 1.81 -15.50 -25.13
N THR A 185 0.89 -14.60 -24.79
CA THR A 185 0.68 -13.31 -25.48
C THR A 185 0.67 -12.15 -24.49
N CYS A 186 1.14 -10.98 -24.92
CA CYS A 186 1.11 -9.74 -24.13
C CYS A 186 1.08 -8.51 -25.04
N GLU A 187 0.39 -7.44 -24.61
CA GLU A 187 0.39 -6.13 -25.29
C GLU A 187 1.78 -5.47 -25.27
N ILE A 188 2.54 -5.69 -24.20
CA ILE A 188 3.97 -5.35 -24.18
C ILE A 188 4.72 -6.44 -24.94
N SER A 189 5.02 -6.19 -26.20
CA SER A 189 5.99 -6.98 -26.97
C SER A 189 7.37 -6.84 -26.34
N PHE A 190 7.74 -7.81 -25.50
CA PHE A 190 9.06 -7.84 -24.90
C PHE A 190 10.13 -8.14 -25.97
N PRO A 191 11.25 -7.39 -25.99
CA PRO A 191 12.33 -7.64 -26.93
C PRO A 191 12.95 -9.02 -26.71
N SER A 192 13.57 -9.59 -27.74
CA SER A 192 14.21 -10.90 -27.66
C SER A 192 15.36 -10.88 -26.66
N LEU A 193 15.12 -11.43 -25.47
CA LEU A 193 16.02 -11.36 -24.32
C LEU A 193 17.43 -11.86 -24.66
N SER A 194 18.45 -11.14 -24.22
CA SER A 194 19.85 -11.58 -24.34
C SER A 194 20.11 -12.88 -23.57
N LYS A 195 21.18 -13.62 -23.89
CA LYS A 195 21.51 -14.89 -23.19
C LYS A 195 21.75 -14.68 -21.68
N SER A 196 22.40 -13.58 -21.30
CA SER A 196 22.59 -13.14 -19.90
C SER A 196 21.27 -12.84 -19.22
N THR A 197 20.34 -12.18 -19.92
CA THR A 197 19.01 -11.81 -19.39
C THR A 197 18.11 -13.02 -19.24
N GLN A 198 18.09 -13.94 -20.21
CA GLN A 198 17.37 -15.22 -20.08
C GLN A 198 17.84 -15.96 -18.82
N SER A 199 19.15 -16.11 -18.63
CA SER A 199 19.73 -16.73 -17.43
C SER A 199 19.34 -16.00 -16.13
N SER A 200 19.30 -14.66 -16.15
CA SER A 200 18.86 -13.83 -15.03
C SER A 200 17.38 -14.03 -14.70
N VAL A 201 16.51 -14.06 -15.72
CA VAL A 201 15.05 -14.26 -15.58
C VAL A 201 14.73 -15.66 -15.03
N PHE A 202 15.39 -16.71 -15.53
CA PHE A 202 15.24 -18.06 -14.97
C PHE A 202 15.77 -18.16 -13.53
N SER A 203 16.90 -17.50 -13.22
CA SER A 203 17.46 -17.46 -11.87
C SER A 203 16.54 -16.72 -10.88
N LEU A 204 15.95 -15.60 -11.32
CA LEU A 204 14.96 -14.84 -10.58
C LEU A 204 13.69 -15.67 -10.33
N TRP A 205 13.13 -16.33 -11.35
CA TRP A 205 11.98 -17.22 -11.19
C TRP A 205 12.24 -18.34 -10.18
N LYS A 206 13.42 -18.97 -10.25
CA LYS A 206 13.84 -20.02 -9.30
C LYS A 206 14.00 -19.51 -7.86
N LEU A 207 14.36 -18.24 -7.66
CA LEU A 207 14.42 -17.62 -6.33
C LEU A 207 13.02 -17.30 -5.80
N LEU A 208 12.17 -16.65 -6.62
CA LEU A 208 10.81 -16.27 -6.24
C LEU A 208 9.94 -17.48 -5.91
N THR A 209 9.93 -18.49 -6.78
CA THR A 209 9.16 -19.74 -6.56
C THR A 209 9.65 -20.50 -5.32
N ARG A 210 10.96 -20.52 -5.04
CA ARG A 210 11.50 -21.18 -3.84
C ARG A 210 11.04 -20.53 -2.52
N ARG A 211 10.66 -19.24 -2.53
CA ARG A 211 10.46 -18.44 -1.31
C ARG A 211 9.08 -17.82 -1.17
N THR A 212 8.72 -16.94 -2.08
CA THR A 212 7.50 -16.13 -2.02
C THR A 212 6.36 -16.85 -2.74
N LEU A 213 6.62 -17.36 -3.94
CA LEU A 213 5.65 -18.03 -4.80
C LEU A 213 5.73 -19.56 -4.66
N LYS A 214 5.69 -20.07 -3.42
CA LYS A 214 5.85 -21.51 -3.12
C LYS A 214 4.82 -22.39 -3.84
N CYS A 215 3.60 -21.89 -3.98
CA CYS A 215 2.51 -22.44 -4.80
C CYS A 215 2.86 -22.71 -6.28
N MET A 216 3.92 -22.09 -6.81
CA MET A 216 4.36 -22.21 -8.21
C MET A 216 5.59 -23.13 -8.36
N GLN A 217 6.03 -23.82 -7.31
CA GLN A 217 7.18 -24.72 -7.41
C GLN A 217 6.87 -25.89 -8.36
N GLY A 218 7.79 -26.15 -9.28
CA GLY A 218 7.60 -27.13 -10.36
C GLY A 218 6.95 -26.57 -11.63
N ILE A 219 6.43 -25.33 -11.62
CA ILE A 219 5.90 -24.70 -12.84
C ILE A 219 7.05 -24.19 -13.70
N ASN A 220 7.27 -24.89 -14.82
CA ASN A 220 8.25 -24.52 -15.83
C ASN A 220 7.64 -23.51 -16.81
N LEU A 221 8.10 -22.26 -16.75
CA LEU A 221 7.77 -21.19 -17.68
C LEU A 221 8.99 -20.83 -18.53
N SER A 222 8.79 -20.46 -19.79
CA SER A 222 9.81 -19.82 -20.63
C SER A 222 10.14 -18.41 -20.15
N GLY A 223 11.28 -17.84 -20.57
CA GLY A 223 11.69 -16.48 -20.20
C GLY A 223 10.64 -15.41 -20.50
N ASN A 224 9.94 -15.51 -21.63
CA ASN A 224 8.87 -14.59 -22.00
C ASN A 224 7.62 -14.77 -21.12
N GLN A 225 7.20 -16.01 -20.85
CA GLN A 225 6.09 -16.30 -19.94
C GLN A 225 6.39 -15.82 -18.51
N ILE A 226 7.64 -15.90 -18.03
CA ILE A 226 8.06 -15.34 -16.74
C ILE A 226 7.90 -13.81 -16.74
N LEU A 227 8.35 -13.09 -17.77
CA LEU A 227 8.17 -11.64 -17.84
C LEU A 227 6.69 -11.24 -17.96
N ASN A 228 5.89 -11.98 -18.74
CA ASN A 228 4.44 -11.79 -18.82
C ASN A 228 3.76 -12.00 -17.46
N PHE A 229 4.14 -13.03 -16.71
CA PHE A 229 3.67 -13.25 -15.34
C PHE A 229 4.06 -12.08 -14.42
N LEU A 230 5.31 -11.63 -14.45
CA LEU A 230 5.79 -10.51 -13.65
C LEU A 230 5.10 -9.19 -14.01
N TYR A 231 4.73 -8.97 -15.27
CA TYR A 231 3.90 -7.84 -15.70
C TYR A 231 2.45 -7.96 -15.20
N TYR A 232 1.79 -9.10 -15.42
CA TYR A 232 0.39 -9.31 -15.03
C TYR A 232 0.17 -9.36 -13.53
N SER A 233 1.19 -9.72 -12.75
CA SER A 233 1.20 -9.60 -11.28
C SER A 233 1.35 -8.17 -10.75
N GLY A 234 1.46 -7.17 -11.64
CA GLY A 234 1.54 -5.74 -11.29
C GLY A 234 2.93 -5.10 -11.43
N GLY A 235 3.90 -5.83 -12.01
CA GLY A 235 5.21 -5.30 -12.38
C GLY A 235 5.14 -4.19 -13.43
N ILE A 236 6.15 -3.31 -13.45
CA ILE A 236 6.25 -2.20 -14.41
C ILE A 236 7.48 -2.40 -15.29
N PHE A 237 7.30 -2.38 -16.61
CA PHE A 237 8.36 -2.64 -17.57
C PHE A 237 8.44 -1.55 -18.65
N CYS A 238 9.66 -1.19 -19.05
CA CYS A 238 9.96 -0.32 -20.19
C CYS A 238 10.73 -1.12 -21.23
N GLY A 239 10.06 -1.53 -22.33
CA GLY A 239 10.63 -2.38 -23.39
C GLY A 239 11.49 -1.66 -24.44
N ASN A 240 11.91 -0.42 -24.15
CA ASN A 240 12.47 0.52 -25.12
C ASN A 240 13.78 1.18 -24.61
N SER A 241 14.51 0.54 -23.70
CA SER A 241 15.68 1.08 -22.99
C SER A 241 15.48 2.36 -22.15
N ASN A 242 14.42 3.15 -22.34
CA ASN A 242 14.20 4.41 -21.62
C ASN A 242 13.87 4.16 -20.14
N ILE A 243 14.51 4.90 -19.24
CA ILE A 243 14.12 4.98 -17.84
C ILE A 243 12.92 5.92 -17.74
N GLY A 244 11.71 5.38 -17.94
CA GLY A 244 10.46 6.14 -17.90
C GLY A 244 10.48 7.34 -18.85
N ASN A 245 10.31 8.54 -18.28
CA ASN A 245 10.30 9.82 -19.00
C ASN A 245 11.55 10.68 -18.71
N THR A 246 12.65 10.08 -18.23
CA THR A 246 13.88 10.83 -17.87
C THR A 246 14.68 11.35 -19.07
N GLY A 247 14.49 10.75 -20.25
CA GLY A 247 15.34 10.99 -21.43
C GLY A 247 16.65 10.21 -21.45
N ILE A 248 16.95 9.43 -20.41
CA ILE A 248 18.14 8.56 -20.33
C ILE A 248 17.75 7.09 -20.59
N THR A 249 18.64 6.36 -21.25
CA THR A 249 18.52 4.95 -21.58
C THR A 249 19.42 4.05 -20.74
N VAL A 250 19.10 2.76 -20.67
CA VAL A 250 20.01 1.68 -20.28
C VAL A 250 20.37 0.87 -21.54
N ASP A 251 21.65 0.54 -21.72
CA ASP A 251 22.20 -0.17 -22.87
C ASP A 251 22.27 -1.71 -22.71
N ASP A 252 21.76 -2.23 -21.59
CA ASP A 252 21.54 -3.65 -21.29
C ASP A 252 20.22 -3.82 -20.49
N ASP A 253 19.81 -5.06 -20.22
CA ASP A 253 18.61 -5.34 -19.43
C ASP A 253 18.89 -5.13 -17.93
N LEU A 254 17.96 -4.44 -17.25
CA LEU A 254 18.02 -4.12 -15.82
C LEU A 254 16.71 -4.55 -15.14
N LEU A 255 16.76 -5.61 -14.33
CA LEU A 255 15.60 -6.20 -13.68
C LEU A 255 15.71 -6.10 -12.15
N ILE A 256 14.71 -5.47 -11.52
CA ILE A 256 14.64 -5.28 -10.08
C ILE A 256 13.42 -5.98 -9.51
N VAL A 257 13.64 -6.75 -8.44
CA VAL A 257 12.57 -7.25 -7.57
C VAL A 257 12.89 -6.95 -6.11
N SER A 258 11.93 -6.39 -5.41
CA SER A 258 11.93 -6.20 -3.96
C SER A 258 10.90 -7.13 -3.33
N GLU A 259 11.29 -7.84 -2.27
CA GLU A 259 10.41 -8.62 -1.41
C GLU A 259 10.38 -7.93 -0.03
N GLY A 260 9.21 -7.45 0.40
CA GLY A 260 9.02 -6.76 1.68
C GLY A 260 8.85 -7.72 2.86
N SER A 261 8.25 -7.26 3.95
CA SER A 261 8.49 -7.87 5.27
C SER A 261 7.89 -9.26 5.43
N ALA A 262 8.78 -10.25 5.46
CA ALA A 262 8.50 -11.64 5.76
C ALA A 262 9.81 -12.43 5.96
N GLU A 263 9.70 -13.60 6.58
CA GLU A 263 10.80 -14.56 6.74
C GLU A 263 11.34 -15.03 5.37
N GLY A 264 12.64 -14.83 5.15
CA GLY A 264 13.33 -15.28 3.92
C GLY A 264 13.22 -14.35 2.71
N SER A 265 12.61 -13.17 2.89
CA SER A 265 12.58 -12.09 1.89
C SER A 265 13.99 -11.60 1.47
N GLY A 266 14.06 -10.92 0.33
CA GLY A 266 15.27 -10.29 -0.17
C GLY A 266 15.00 -9.28 -1.29
N ALA A 267 16.07 -8.73 -1.83
CA ALA A 267 16.07 -7.90 -3.01
C ALA A 267 16.93 -8.54 -4.11
N GLN A 268 16.57 -8.31 -5.36
CA GLN A 268 17.26 -8.82 -6.54
C GLN A 268 17.44 -7.64 -7.51
N ILE A 269 18.67 -7.35 -7.92
CA ILE A 269 18.98 -6.30 -8.91
C ILE A 269 19.91 -6.94 -9.95
N TRP A 270 19.33 -7.37 -11.07
CA TRP A 270 20.05 -8.04 -12.15
C TRP A 270 20.42 -7.06 -13.25
N PHE A 271 21.71 -7.02 -13.61
CA PHE A 271 22.25 -6.24 -14.72
C PHE A 271 23.41 -7.00 -15.36
N GLN A 272 23.46 -7.06 -16.69
CA GLN A 272 24.52 -7.76 -17.46
C GLN A 272 24.76 -9.22 -16.97
N GLY A 273 23.70 -9.93 -16.59
CA GLY A 273 23.77 -11.32 -16.11
C GLY A 273 24.17 -11.50 -14.64
N LYS A 274 24.49 -10.43 -13.91
CA LYS A 274 24.91 -10.47 -12.50
C LYS A 274 23.87 -9.83 -11.59
N ASN A 275 23.64 -10.45 -10.43
CA ASN A 275 22.83 -9.89 -9.35
C ASN A 275 23.71 -9.04 -8.40
N TYR A 276 23.22 -7.86 -8.01
CA TYR A 276 23.88 -6.90 -7.13
C TYR A 276 23.18 -6.72 -5.77
N ALA A 277 22.09 -7.45 -5.53
CA ALA A 277 21.36 -7.45 -4.27
C ALA A 277 21.34 -8.85 -3.60
N GLY A 278 20.59 -9.02 -2.51
CA GLY A 278 20.53 -10.29 -1.78
C GLY A 278 19.49 -10.34 -0.66
N ASN A 279 19.73 -11.22 0.31
CA ASN A 279 18.71 -11.69 1.27
C ASN A 279 19.01 -11.22 2.70
N ARG A 280 19.47 -9.98 2.84
CA ARG A 280 19.64 -9.30 4.13
C ARG A 280 18.70 -8.10 4.14
N ARG A 281 18.03 -7.83 5.27
CA ARG A 281 17.14 -6.66 5.43
C ARG A 281 17.83 -5.36 5.00
N GLY A 282 17.05 -4.41 4.52
CA GLY A 282 17.46 -3.02 4.34
C GLY A 282 17.26 -2.52 2.92
N PHE A 283 17.87 -1.39 2.62
CA PHE A 283 17.76 -0.71 1.34
C PHE A 283 19.00 -1.02 0.48
N TYR A 284 18.81 -1.76 -0.60
CA TYR A 284 19.82 -2.00 -1.64
C TYR A 284 19.83 -0.86 -2.65
N VAL A 285 21.03 -0.37 -2.96
CA VAL A 285 21.29 0.71 -3.92
C VAL A 285 22.34 0.24 -4.92
N PHE A 286 22.04 0.40 -6.21
CA PHE A 286 22.93 0.07 -7.32
C PHE A 286 23.00 1.26 -8.27
N ILE A 287 24.20 1.82 -8.48
CA ILE A 287 24.40 3.02 -9.29
C ILE A 287 25.18 2.67 -10.56
N LEU A 288 24.65 3.07 -11.71
CA LEU A 288 25.29 2.97 -13.02
C LEU A 288 25.72 4.35 -13.53
N THR A 289 26.79 4.38 -14.31
CA THR A 289 27.11 5.54 -15.15
C THR A 289 26.03 5.76 -16.23
N PRO A 290 25.94 6.96 -16.81
CA PRO A 290 25.27 7.16 -18.10
C PRO A 290 25.81 6.19 -19.18
N PRO A 291 25.07 5.95 -20.29
CA PRO A 291 25.50 5.10 -21.38
C PRO A 291 26.89 5.44 -21.95
N PRO A 292 27.76 4.44 -22.24
CA PRO A 292 27.55 3.01 -22.02
C PRO A 292 27.60 2.65 -20.52
N CYS A 293 26.58 1.94 -20.01
CA CYS A 293 26.35 1.84 -18.57
C CYS A 293 27.35 0.87 -17.92
N LYS A 294 28.09 1.39 -16.95
CA LYS A 294 29.03 0.64 -16.11
C LYS A 294 28.63 0.78 -14.65
N VAL A 295 28.92 -0.25 -13.86
CA VAL A 295 28.74 -0.18 -12.40
C VAL A 295 29.65 0.91 -11.84
N PHE A 296 29.04 1.92 -11.23
CA PHE A 296 29.75 2.94 -10.46
C PHE A 296 29.96 2.44 -9.03
N ARG A 297 28.86 2.18 -8.30
CA ARG A 297 28.86 1.69 -6.90
C ARG A 297 27.64 0.82 -6.63
N ALA A 298 27.73 -0.04 -5.62
CA ALA A 298 26.61 -0.87 -5.14
C ALA A 298 26.76 -1.09 -3.62
N ASP A 299 25.70 -0.96 -2.84
CA ASP A 299 25.73 -1.17 -1.38
C ASP A 299 24.35 -1.52 -0.79
N ARG A 300 24.29 -1.86 0.50
CA ARG A 300 23.07 -2.16 1.26
C ARG A 300 23.10 -1.55 2.67
N PHE A 301 22.21 -0.59 2.90
CA PHE A 301 22.08 0.13 4.17
C PHE A 301 20.94 -0.45 5.01
N ASP A 302 21.20 -0.82 6.26
CA ASP A 302 20.15 -1.32 7.17
C ASP A 302 19.43 -0.17 7.88
N ILE A 303 18.69 0.64 7.11
CA ILE A 303 18.03 1.85 7.64
C ILE A 303 16.82 1.54 8.55
N TRP A 304 16.53 0.26 8.82
CA TRP A 304 15.70 -0.16 9.95
C TRP A 304 16.53 -0.30 11.24
N GLU A 305 17.75 -0.85 11.16
CA GLU A 305 18.62 -1.07 12.32
C GLU A 305 19.07 0.22 13.00
N SER A 306 19.44 1.27 12.24
CA SER A 306 19.77 2.56 12.84
C SER A 306 19.70 3.76 11.89
N ARG A 307 19.50 4.95 12.47
CA ARG A 307 19.66 6.24 11.79
C ARG A 307 21.07 6.48 11.24
N ASN A 308 22.09 5.82 11.79
CA ASN A 308 23.46 5.93 11.25
C ASN A 308 23.58 5.24 9.87
N GLU A 309 22.81 4.19 9.61
CA GLU A 309 22.73 3.58 8.28
C GLU A 309 22.02 4.51 7.29
N ALA A 310 20.99 5.24 7.73
CA ALA A 310 20.32 6.24 6.90
C ALA A 310 21.28 7.39 6.51
N ILE A 311 22.06 7.92 7.47
CA ILE A 311 23.06 8.97 7.20
C ILE A 311 24.16 8.48 6.23
N LYS A 312 24.58 7.21 6.32
CA LYS A 312 25.50 6.62 5.32
C LYS A 312 24.87 6.54 3.93
N MET A 313 23.58 6.21 3.85
CA MET A 313 22.84 6.17 2.57
C MET A 313 22.66 7.57 1.98
N GLU A 314 22.37 8.58 2.80
CA GLU A 314 22.33 10.00 2.40
C GLU A 314 23.68 10.43 1.79
N GLN A 315 24.79 10.17 2.49
CA GLN A 315 26.15 10.48 2.02
C GLN A 315 26.49 9.75 0.71
N PHE A 316 26.26 8.44 0.65
CA PHE A 316 26.49 7.64 -0.56
C PHE A 316 25.71 8.17 -1.77
N LEU A 317 24.48 8.66 -1.57
CA LEU A 317 23.60 9.15 -2.64
C LEU A 317 23.84 10.61 -3.02
N GLU A 318 24.43 11.45 -2.17
CA GLU A 318 24.92 12.79 -2.57
C GLU A 318 26.30 12.75 -3.22
N GLU A 319 27.09 11.69 -3.00
CA GLU A 319 28.30 11.37 -3.79
C GLU A 319 27.99 10.86 -5.22
N VAL A 320 26.72 10.66 -5.59
CA VAL A 320 26.29 10.28 -6.95
C VAL A 320 26.14 11.53 -7.83
N PRO A 321 26.90 11.65 -8.93
CA PRO A 321 26.79 12.81 -9.82
C PRO A 321 25.44 12.89 -10.54
N GLU A 322 25.03 14.10 -10.90
CA GLU A 322 23.83 14.33 -11.72
C GLU A 322 23.93 13.59 -13.07
N GLY A 323 22.81 13.05 -13.55
CA GLY A 323 22.71 12.20 -14.74
C GLY A 323 23.01 10.71 -14.53
N TYR A 324 23.55 10.30 -13.37
CA TYR A 324 23.80 8.88 -13.07
C TYR A 324 22.49 8.14 -12.77
N ILE A 325 22.45 6.85 -13.14
CA ILE A 325 21.25 6.01 -13.04
C ILE A 325 21.27 5.30 -11.68
N GLY A 326 20.19 5.41 -10.92
CA GLY A 326 20.01 4.76 -9.63
C GLY A 326 18.95 3.65 -9.69
N ALA A 327 19.32 2.45 -9.25
CA ALA A 327 18.48 1.28 -9.10
C ALA A 327 18.33 0.95 -7.60
N PHE A 328 17.09 0.75 -7.18
CA PHE A 328 16.67 0.81 -5.77
C PHE A 328 15.77 -0.37 -5.44
N ALA A 329 16.05 -1.09 -4.35
CA ALA A 329 15.23 -2.21 -3.88
C ALA A 329 15.24 -2.37 -2.36
N VAL A 330 14.08 -2.59 -1.75
CA VAL A 330 13.95 -2.94 -0.32
C VAL A 330 13.96 -4.47 -0.14
N ALA A 331 14.60 -4.94 0.93
CA ALA A 331 14.50 -6.30 1.43
C ALA A 331 13.97 -6.28 2.86
N ASP A 332 12.93 -7.05 3.17
CA ASP A 332 12.21 -7.07 4.44
C ASP A 332 11.60 -5.70 4.82
N GLU A 333 12.40 -4.76 5.33
CA GLU A 333 11.93 -3.47 5.83
C GLU A 333 13.02 -2.38 5.77
N ALA A 334 12.61 -1.14 5.49
CA ALA A 334 13.50 0.02 5.32
C ALA A 334 12.82 1.39 5.57
N THR A 335 11.87 1.51 6.51
CA THR A 335 11.17 2.78 6.82
C THR A 335 11.45 3.38 8.19
N GLU A 336 11.79 2.57 9.20
CA GLU A 336 11.85 3.03 10.61
C GLU A 336 12.80 4.22 10.87
N ASN A 337 13.95 4.31 10.18
CA ASN A 337 14.84 5.49 10.23
C ASN A 337 14.93 6.24 8.88
N MET A 338 13.91 6.14 8.02
CA MET A 338 13.82 6.98 6.82
C MET A 338 13.75 8.45 7.26
N THR A 339 14.63 9.30 6.73
CA THR A 339 14.69 10.73 7.05
C THR A 339 14.04 11.55 5.93
N ASP A 340 13.53 12.74 6.27
CA ASP A 340 13.04 13.70 5.27
C ASP A 340 14.13 13.98 4.21
N THR A 341 15.38 14.14 4.63
CA THR A 341 16.55 14.32 3.76
C THR A 341 16.72 13.17 2.77
N LEU A 342 16.61 11.92 3.24
CA LEU A 342 16.75 10.74 2.39
C LEU A 342 15.57 10.59 1.42
N GLU A 343 14.34 10.92 1.84
CA GLU A 343 13.18 10.96 0.92
C GLU A 343 13.36 12.07 -0.13
N GLN A 344 13.85 13.27 0.22
CA GLN A 344 14.19 14.33 -0.75
C GLN A 344 15.29 13.91 -1.73
N ILE A 345 16.31 13.18 -1.26
CA ILE A 345 17.36 12.61 -2.12
C ILE A 345 16.76 11.60 -3.11
N LEU A 346 15.79 10.77 -2.70
CA LEU A 346 15.08 9.85 -3.58
C LEU A 346 14.17 10.58 -4.59
N LEU A 347 13.50 11.67 -4.21
CA LEU A 347 12.77 12.53 -5.15
C LEU A 347 13.70 13.11 -6.23
N ARG A 348 14.95 13.47 -5.89
CA ARG A 348 15.99 13.89 -6.86
C ARG A 348 16.46 12.78 -7.82
N PHE A 349 16.02 11.53 -7.67
CA PHE A 349 16.16 10.49 -8.72
C PHE A 349 14.96 10.43 -9.68
N GLY A 350 13.98 11.34 -9.53
CA GLY A 350 12.77 11.40 -10.36
C GLY A 350 11.57 10.60 -9.83
N PHE A 351 11.67 10.04 -8.62
CA PHE A 351 10.52 9.41 -7.95
C PHE A 351 9.50 10.47 -7.51
N SER A 352 8.23 10.08 -7.38
CA SER A 352 7.15 10.94 -6.86
C SER A 352 5.84 10.22 -6.52
N LYS A 353 5.64 8.99 -7.02
CA LYS A 353 4.41 8.24 -6.72
C LYS A 353 4.44 7.85 -5.24
N GLN A 354 3.35 8.17 -4.55
CA GLN A 354 3.18 7.92 -3.12
C GLN A 354 2.05 6.94 -2.85
N THR A 355 2.12 6.33 -1.68
CA THR A 355 1.11 5.43 -1.12
C THR A 355 0.74 5.88 0.28
N TYR A 356 -0.44 5.47 0.77
CA TYR A 356 -0.79 5.67 2.16
C TYR A 356 -0.18 4.61 3.07
N ASP A 357 0.52 5.05 4.12
CA ASP A 357 0.75 4.29 5.35
C ASP A 357 0.36 5.15 6.56
N ARG A 358 -0.30 4.54 7.55
CA ARG A 358 -0.79 5.21 8.79
C ARG A 358 -1.64 6.49 8.56
N ASN A 359 -2.18 6.68 7.34
CA ASN A 359 -2.88 7.87 6.79
C ASN A 359 -1.99 9.04 6.32
N GLU A 360 -0.67 8.86 6.28
CA GLU A 360 0.31 9.76 5.67
C GLU A 360 0.65 9.29 4.25
N LEU A 361 0.99 10.21 3.34
CA LEU A 361 1.52 9.90 2.01
C LEU A 361 3.04 9.79 2.08
N LYS A 362 3.62 8.69 1.57
CA LYS A 362 5.08 8.40 1.54
C LYS A 362 5.44 7.64 0.27
N LEU A 363 6.72 7.63 -0.13
CA LEU A 363 7.17 6.80 -1.27
C LEU A 363 6.86 5.30 -1.05
N PHE A 364 6.99 4.79 0.18
CA PHE A 364 6.52 3.47 0.60
C PHE A 364 6.25 3.43 2.12
N GLY A 365 5.56 2.38 2.59
CA GLY A 365 5.13 2.21 3.98
C GLY A 365 5.85 1.08 4.72
N TYR A 366 5.57 0.93 6.01
CA TYR A 366 6.22 -0.07 6.87
C TYR A 366 6.09 -1.50 6.32
N GLY A 367 7.22 -2.16 6.07
CA GLY A 367 7.35 -3.51 5.52
C GLY A 367 6.99 -3.64 4.04
N TYR A 368 6.69 -2.54 3.34
CA TYR A 368 6.31 -2.60 1.92
C TYR A 368 7.52 -3.01 1.08
N ALA A 369 7.27 -3.79 0.03
CA ALA A 369 8.25 -3.89 -1.05
C ALA A 369 8.29 -2.58 -1.82
N PHE A 370 9.48 -2.12 -2.21
CA PHE A 370 9.71 -0.95 -3.05
C PHE A 370 10.83 -1.26 -4.04
N ALA A 371 10.55 -1.06 -5.33
CA ALA A 371 11.49 -1.22 -6.42
C ALA A 371 11.45 0.02 -7.31
N GLY A 372 12.60 0.57 -7.68
CA GLY A 372 12.69 1.81 -8.45
C GLY A 372 13.93 1.91 -9.33
N ILE A 373 13.77 2.54 -10.49
CA ILE A 373 14.84 2.92 -11.42
C ILE A 373 14.63 4.39 -11.79
N GLY A 374 15.62 5.22 -11.43
CA GLY A 374 15.59 6.66 -11.62
C GLY A 374 16.95 7.20 -12.06
N VAL A 375 17.06 8.51 -12.20
CA VAL A 375 18.26 9.21 -12.66
C VAL A 375 18.47 10.44 -11.78
N LYS A 376 19.66 10.63 -11.22
CA LYS A 376 19.95 11.79 -10.37
C LYS A 376 19.79 13.09 -11.18
N GLY A 377 19.03 14.05 -10.66
CA GLY A 377 18.89 15.41 -11.21
C GLY A 377 17.70 15.61 -12.16
N VAL A 378 16.92 14.57 -12.42
CA VAL A 378 15.71 14.66 -13.26
C VAL A 378 14.50 15.13 -12.46
N LYS A 379 13.47 15.59 -13.18
CA LYS A 379 12.19 16.00 -12.57
C LYS A 379 11.47 14.82 -11.92
N GLU A 380 10.92 15.05 -10.73
CA GLU A 380 9.93 14.20 -10.08
C GLU A 380 8.83 13.68 -11.03
N GLY A 381 8.51 12.39 -10.90
CA GLY A 381 7.51 11.70 -11.72
C GLY A 381 8.01 11.20 -13.09
N THR A 382 9.30 11.35 -13.39
CA THR A 382 9.90 10.78 -14.62
C THR A 382 10.48 9.38 -14.43
N ALA A 383 10.79 8.96 -13.19
CA ALA A 383 11.37 7.66 -12.89
C ALA A 383 10.34 6.51 -12.91
N VAL A 384 10.84 5.28 -13.01
CA VAL A 384 10.03 4.06 -12.97
C VAL A 384 10.04 3.51 -11.54
N GLN A 385 8.91 3.51 -10.85
CA GLN A 385 8.80 2.96 -9.48
C GLN A 385 7.54 2.11 -9.31
N ASN A 386 7.68 1.06 -8.50
CA ASN A 386 6.62 0.15 -8.11
C ASN A 386 6.77 -0.20 -6.62
N TRP A 387 5.67 -0.53 -5.96
CA TRP A 387 5.65 -0.97 -4.57
C TRP A 387 4.56 -2.01 -4.36
N ALA A 388 4.66 -2.77 -3.27
CA ALA A 388 3.59 -3.64 -2.82
C ALA A 388 3.41 -3.50 -1.31
N LYS A 389 2.16 -3.23 -0.90
CA LYS A 389 1.75 -3.06 0.48
C LYS A 389 1.91 -4.36 1.26
N TYR A 390 2.55 -4.26 2.42
CA TYR A 390 2.50 -5.30 3.43
C TYR A 390 1.15 -5.29 4.17
N ASP A 391 0.63 -6.49 4.43
CA ASP A 391 -0.59 -6.72 5.19
C ASP A 391 -0.33 -7.89 6.16
N PRO A 392 -0.06 -7.61 7.45
CA PRO A 392 0.23 -8.63 8.46
C PRO A 392 -0.89 -9.67 8.67
N SER A 393 -2.11 -9.44 8.14
CA SER A 393 -3.19 -10.43 8.18
C SER A 393 -3.06 -11.50 7.08
N LYS A 394 -2.32 -11.19 6.01
CA LYS A 394 -1.99 -12.11 4.91
C LYS A 394 -0.59 -12.67 5.14
N LYS A 395 -0.42 -13.99 5.01
CA LYS A 395 0.91 -14.64 5.07
C LYS A 395 1.72 -14.48 3.77
N SER A 396 1.46 -13.39 3.05
CA SER A 396 1.99 -13.10 1.71
C SER A 396 3.20 -12.18 1.82
N ILE A 397 4.32 -12.56 1.22
CA ILE A 397 5.45 -11.62 1.05
C ILE A 397 5.07 -10.64 -0.07
N PRO A 398 5.01 -9.32 0.17
CA PRO A 398 4.70 -8.35 -0.88
C PRO A 398 5.86 -8.31 -1.88
N ILE A 399 5.56 -8.25 -3.18
CA ILE A 399 6.55 -8.18 -4.25
C ILE A 399 6.37 -6.89 -5.06
N ALA A 400 7.44 -6.11 -5.22
CA ALA A 400 7.49 -5.01 -6.18
C ALA A 400 8.49 -5.33 -7.30
N VAL A 401 8.05 -5.21 -8.55
CA VAL A 401 8.86 -5.53 -9.74
C VAL A 401 8.97 -4.31 -10.66
N VAL A 402 10.19 -3.99 -11.07
CA VAL A 402 10.50 -2.98 -12.11
C VAL A 402 11.53 -3.55 -13.07
N GLY A 403 11.37 -3.31 -14.38
CA GLY A 403 12.37 -3.68 -15.39
C GLY A 403 12.54 -2.64 -16.49
N ILE A 404 13.78 -2.31 -16.83
CA ILE A 404 14.12 -1.76 -18.14
C ILE A 404 14.64 -2.91 -18.98
N LEU A 405 14.12 -3.06 -20.20
CA LEU A 405 14.60 -4.06 -21.14
C LEU A 405 15.22 -3.36 -22.34
N LYS A 406 16.36 -3.89 -22.79
CA LYS A 406 17.10 -3.37 -23.94
C LYS A 406 16.22 -3.47 -25.18
N GLY A 407 15.87 -2.32 -25.75
CA GLY A 407 15.11 -2.29 -27.00
C GLY A 407 15.85 -3.11 -28.06
N GLY A 408 15.15 -4.01 -28.75
CA GLY A 408 15.72 -4.76 -29.85
C GLY A 408 16.23 -3.80 -30.92
N GLU A 409 17.46 -4.00 -31.39
CA GLU A 409 17.99 -3.26 -32.53
C GLU A 409 17.04 -3.42 -33.72
N LYS A 410 16.55 -2.29 -34.25
CA LYS A 410 15.74 -2.29 -35.47
C LYS A 410 16.62 -2.72 -36.64
N LYS A 411 16.49 -3.99 -37.02
CA LYS A 411 17.07 -4.59 -38.22
C LYS A 411 16.45 -4.02 -39.49
#